data_AF-A0A2M7U676-F1
#
_entry.id   AF-A0A2M7U676-F1
#
_cell.length_a   1.000
_cell.length_b   1.000
_cell.length_c   1.000
_cell.angle_alpha   90.00
_cell.angle_beta   90.00
_cell.angle_gamma   90.00
#
_symmetry.space_group_name_H-M   'P 1'
#
loop_
_entity.id
_entity.type
_entity.pdbx_description
1 polymer ?
#
loop_
_entity_poly.entity_id
_entity_poly.type
_entity_poly.pdbx_seq_one_letter_code
_entity_poly.pdbx_strand_id
1 'polypeptide(L)'
;MAKKKETSKKKVEIKTPSVLTAKVKTADVMSTESQVKRLGLQFNLISVLIVVLFIFQIYTYYQVRNISKNVVAGGNGTAVESPLSQDNLIKYADEIGINKKDFTKCLESGEATARVEVDSKQGAELGVQGTPGFFINGKFLGGAFPIETFREIIDKELDGSATGNCTDYSEQLQTYCADENNQ
;
A
#
# COMPACT_ATOMS: atom_id res chain seq x y z
N MET A 1 6.81 -70.43 -50.55
CA MET A 1 7.35 -69.13 -51.01
C MET A 1 7.26 -68.15 -49.85
N ALA A 2 8.40 -67.81 -49.24
CA ALA A 2 8.50 -66.92 -48.09
C ALA A 2 9.34 -65.69 -48.46
N LYS A 3 8.89 -64.49 -48.06
CA LYS A 3 9.73 -63.28 -48.04
C LYS A 3 9.33 -62.44 -46.82
N LYS A 4 10.17 -62.51 -45.79
CA LYS A 4 10.20 -61.65 -44.60
C LYS A 4 11.17 -60.50 -44.91
N LYS A 5 10.73 -59.24 -44.80
CA LYS A 5 11.56 -58.05 -45.01
C LYS A 5 11.97 -57.44 -43.68
N GLU A 6 13.13 -56.81 -43.72
CA GLU A 6 14.14 -56.69 -42.68
C GLU A 6 14.15 -55.28 -42.08
N THR A 7 14.31 -55.19 -40.75
CA THR A 7 14.53 -53.97 -39.97
C THR A 7 16.02 -53.62 -39.95
N SER A 8 16.39 -52.38 -40.30
CA SER A 8 17.77 -51.87 -40.23
C SER A 8 17.92 -50.89 -39.07
N LYS A 9 18.68 -51.29 -38.03
CA LYS A 9 19.26 -50.41 -37.00
C LYS A 9 20.74 -50.26 -37.32
N LYS A 10 21.20 -49.04 -37.57
CA LYS A 10 22.62 -48.75 -37.87
C LYS A 10 23.36 -48.38 -36.58
N LYS A 11 24.27 -49.26 -36.18
CA LYS A 11 25.28 -49.11 -35.12
C LYS A 11 26.40 -48.20 -35.65
N VAL A 12 26.78 -47.15 -34.92
CA VAL A 12 27.97 -46.35 -35.20
C VAL A 12 28.92 -46.46 -34.01
N GLU A 13 30.15 -46.79 -34.35
CA GLU A 13 31.21 -47.37 -33.54
C GLU A 13 32.13 -46.29 -32.97
N ILE A 14 32.52 -46.44 -31.70
CA ILE A 14 33.46 -45.58 -30.99
C ILE A 14 34.86 -45.83 -31.53
N LYS A 15 35.57 -44.77 -31.94
CA LYS A 15 37.00 -44.85 -32.26
C LYS A 15 37.74 -43.63 -31.72
N THR A 16 38.47 -43.82 -30.63
CA THR A 16 39.54 -42.91 -30.18
C THR A 16 40.75 -43.05 -31.10
N PRO A 17 41.43 -41.96 -31.45
CA PRO A 17 42.89 -42.02 -31.41
C PRO A 17 43.58 -40.76 -30.87
N SER A 18 44.63 -41.03 -30.07
CA SER A 18 45.95 -40.38 -30.07
C SER A 18 46.09 -38.90 -29.70
N VAL A 19 46.51 -38.71 -28.45
CA VAL A 19 47.56 -37.80 -27.96
C VAL A 19 48.25 -36.95 -29.03
N LEU A 20 48.10 -35.62 -28.94
CA LEU A 20 48.99 -34.65 -29.57
C LEU A 20 49.39 -33.61 -28.53
N THR A 21 50.64 -33.73 -28.06
CA THR A 21 51.30 -32.80 -27.15
C THR A 21 51.65 -31.52 -27.88
N ALA A 22 50.83 -30.46 -27.72
CA ALA A 22 51.21 -29.11 -28.11
C ALA A 22 51.74 -28.36 -26.87
N LYS A 23 53.05 -28.13 -26.84
CA LYS A 23 53.75 -27.37 -25.81
C LYS A 23 53.46 -25.88 -26.04
N VAL A 24 52.42 -25.34 -25.41
CA VAL A 24 52.13 -23.90 -25.47
C VAL A 24 53.29 -23.15 -24.82
N LYS A 25 53.90 -22.25 -25.59
CA LYS A 25 55.08 -21.49 -25.24
C LYS A 25 54.68 -20.38 -24.25
N THR A 26 55.44 -20.27 -23.18
CA THR A 26 55.32 -19.38 -22.01
C THR A 26 55.49 -17.87 -22.29
N ALA A 27 55.05 -17.37 -23.45
CA ALA A 27 55.24 -15.97 -23.85
C ALA A 27 53.98 -15.09 -23.80
N ASP A 28 52.77 -15.68 -23.74
CA ASP A 28 51.51 -14.90 -23.69
C ASP A 28 50.90 -14.76 -22.27
N VAL A 29 51.57 -15.29 -21.24
CA VAL A 29 51.12 -15.20 -19.83
C VAL A 29 51.63 -13.91 -19.16
N MET A 30 51.54 -12.78 -19.87
CA MET A 30 52.01 -11.49 -19.35
C MET A 30 51.06 -10.33 -19.71
N SER A 31 49.75 -10.54 -19.52
CA SER A 31 48.73 -9.47 -19.58
C SER A 31 47.38 -9.82 -18.92
N THR A 32 47.12 -11.09 -18.60
CA THR A 32 45.82 -11.53 -18.06
C THR A 32 45.67 -11.36 -16.53
N GLU A 33 46.75 -11.41 -15.75
CA GLU A 33 46.65 -11.30 -14.28
C GLU A 33 46.28 -9.90 -13.78
N SER A 34 46.72 -8.85 -14.48
CA SER A 34 46.47 -7.45 -14.11
C SER A 34 45.04 -6.99 -14.43
N GLN A 35 44.40 -7.53 -15.47
CA GLN A 35 42.99 -7.25 -15.81
C GLN A 35 42.02 -7.97 -14.87
N VAL A 36 42.27 -9.25 -14.55
CA VAL A 36 41.43 -10.03 -13.63
C VAL A 36 41.48 -9.47 -12.20
N LYS A 37 42.62 -8.95 -11.75
CA LYS A 37 42.77 -8.36 -10.41
C LYS A 37 42.05 -7.01 -10.24
N ARG A 38 42.05 -6.16 -11.28
CA ARG A 38 41.25 -4.92 -11.31
C ARG A 38 39.75 -5.21 -11.41
N LEU A 39 39.39 -6.30 -12.11
CA LEU A 39 38.00 -6.76 -12.24
C LEU A 39 37.47 -7.38 -10.93
N GLY A 40 38.29 -8.14 -10.20
CA GLY A 40 37.91 -8.76 -8.91
C GLY A 40 37.71 -7.77 -7.76
N LEU A 41 38.45 -6.66 -7.72
CA LEU A 41 38.27 -5.62 -6.70
C LEU A 41 36.96 -4.84 -6.87
N GLN A 42 36.56 -4.57 -8.13
CA GLN A 42 35.31 -3.90 -8.49
C GLN A 42 34.08 -4.78 -8.19
N PHE A 43 34.16 -6.09 -8.45
CA PHE A 43 33.10 -7.03 -8.08
C PHE A 43 32.92 -7.19 -6.56
N ASN A 44 33.99 -7.06 -5.78
CA ASN A 44 33.91 -7.16 -4.31
C ASN A 44 33.17 -5.94 -3.73
N LEU A 45 33.42 -4.74 -4.26
CA LEU A 45 32.73 -3.51 -3.84
C LEU A 45 31.22 -3.56 -4.15
N ILE A 46 30.86 -4.01 -5.36
CA ILE A 46 29.45 -4.15 -5.77
C ILE A 46 28.74 -5.22 -4.92
N SER A 47 29.42 -6.33 -4.63
CA SER A 47 28.85 -7.39 -3.79
C SER A 47 28.60 -6.91 -2.35
N VAL A 48 29.51 -6.12 -1.78
CA VAL A 48 29.32 -5.51 -0.45
C VAL A 48 28.16 -4.50 -0.46
N LEU A 49 28.06 -3.66 -1.50
CA LEU A 49 26.94 -2.71 -1.64
C LEU A 49 25.59 -3.45 -1.70
N ILE A 50 25.50 -4.52 -2.48
CA ILE A 50 24.28 -5.33 -2.61
C ILE A 50 23.91 -5.97 -1.27
N VAL A 51 24.87 -6.53 -0.53
CA VAL A 51 24.61 -7.12 0.80
C VAL A 51 24.15 -6.06 1.80
N VAL A 52 24.76 -4.87 1.79
CA VAL A 52 24.33 -3.75 2.65
C VAL A 52 22.92 -3.29 2.29
N LEU A 53 22.59 -3.22 1.00
CA LEU A 53 21.23 -2.89 0.55
C LEU A 53 20.23 -3.97 0.98
N PHE A 54 20.55 -5.26 0.86
CA PHE A 54 19.65 -6.33 1.34
C PHE A 54 19.46 -6.30 2.86
N ILE A 55 20.52 -6.07 3.64
CA ILE A 55 20.43 -5.92 5.09
C ILE A 55 19.57 -4.70 5.45
N PHE A 56 19.76 -3.57 4.75
CA PHE A 56 18.95 -2.38 4.94
C PHE A 56 17.48 -2.63 4.59
N GLN A 57 17.18 -3.28 3.46
CA GLN A 57 15.82 -3.64 3.06
C GLN A 57 15.16 -4.61 4.05
N ILE A 58 15.90 -5.57 4.60
CA ILE A 58 15.41 -6.48 5.65
C ILE A 58 15.15 -5.71 6.95
N TYR A 59 16.08 -4.84 7.36
CA TYR A 59 15.95 -4.02 8.56
C TYR A 59 14.76 -3.06 8.48
N THR A 60 14.59 -2.35 7.35
CA THR A 60 13.43 -1.48 7.12
C THR A 60 12.15 -2.29 7.05
N TYR A 61 12.14 -3.47 6.42
CA TYR A 61 11.00 -4.37 6.42
C TYR A 61 10.57 -4.82 7.83
N TYR A 62 11.53 -5.18 8.68
CA TYR A 62 11.25 -5.55 10.08
C TYR A 62 10.75 -4.35 10.91
N GLN A 63 11.37 -3.17 10.75
CA GLN A 63 10.91 -1.95 11.41
C GLN A 63 9.49 -1.56 10.98
N VAL A 64 9.21 -1.54 9.67
CA VAL A 64 7.89 -1.18 9.13
C VAL A 64 6.79 -2.15 9.59
N ARG A 65 7.08 -3.44 9.68
CA ARG A 65 6.14 -4.42 10.26
C ARG A 65 5.91 -4.24 11.76
N ASN A 66 6.90 -3.81 12.52
CA ASN A 66 6.73 -3.50 13.94
C ASN A 66 5.93 -2.21 14.15
N ILE A 67 6.10 -1.20 13.29
CA ILE A 67 5.31 0.04 13.32
C ILE A 67 3.83 -0.25 13.01
N SER A 68 3.56 -1.14 12.04
CA SER A 68 2.18 -1.47 11.61
C SER A 68 1.31 -2.08 12.71
N LYS A 69 1.91 -2.65 13.77
CA LYS A 69 1.15 -3.20 14.90
C LYS A 69 0.74 -2.14 15.93
N ASN A 70 1.40 -0.99 15.93
CA ASN A 70 1.21 0.07 16.94
C ASN A 70 0.66 1.38 16.35
N VAL A 71 0.46 1.45 15.03
CA VAL A 71 -0.15 2.60 14.36
C VAL A 71 -1.61 2.27 14.08
N VAL A 72 -2.47 2.62 15.03
CA VAL A 72 -3.86 2.94 14.71
C VAL A 72 -3.81 4.09 13.71
N ALA A 73 -4.56 3.98 12.61
CA ALA A 73 -4.60 4.97 11.55
C ALA A 73 -4.75 6.40 12.13
N GLY A 74 -3.67 7.20 12.08
CA GLY A 74 -3.66 8.60 12.49
C GLY A 74 -2.71 9.03 13.62
N GLY A 75 -1.88 8.15 14.21
CA GLY A 75 -1.04 8.50 15.38
C GLY A 75 0.49 8.47 15.20
N ASN A 76 1.20 9.43 15.80
CA ASN A 76 2.67 9.50 15.91
C ASN A 76 3.22 8.41 16.85
N GLY A 77 3.51 7.21 16.34
CA GLY A 77 4.64 6.34 16.70
C GLY A 77 4.93 5.88 18.14
N THR A 78 4.22 6.33 19.17
CA THR A 78 4.32 5.82 20.54
C THR A 78 3.19 4.83 20.81
N ALA A 79 3.48 3.74 21.54
CA ALA A 79 2.46 2.77 21.94
C ALA A 79 1.50 3.41 22.95
N VAL A 80 0.54 4.18 22.44
CA VAL A 80 -0.57 4.77 23.18
C VAL A 80 -1.78 3.87 22.95
N GLU A 81 -2.47 3.50 24.02
CA GLU A 81 -3.74 2.79 23.91
C GLU A 81 -4.69 3.55 22.97
N SER A 82 -5.36 2.83 22.07
CA SER A 82 -6.27 3.46 21.11
C SER A 82 -7.32 4.31 21.85
N PRO A 83 -7.57 5.57 21.43
CA PRO A 83 -8.70 6.35 21.95
C PRO A 83 -10.04 5.62 21.77
N LEU A 84 -10.11 4.71 20.81
CA LEU A 84 -11.28 3.89 20.52
C LEU A 84 -11.22 2.50 21.17
N SER A 85 -10.34 2.28 22.15
CA SER A 85 -10.36 1.05 22.95
C SER A 85 -11.68 0.93 23.70
N GLN A 86 -12.11 -0.30 23.96
CA GLN A 86 -13.33 -0.56 24.73
C GLN A 86 -13.32 0.17 26.08
N ASP A 87 -12.18 0.15 26.78
CA ASP A 87 -12.02 0.83 28.07
C ASP A 87 -12.18 2.36 27.94
N ASN A 88 -11.58 2.97 26.89
CA ASN A 88 -11.72 4.40 26.64
C ASN A 88 -13.16 4.78 26.23
N LEU A 89 -13.84 3.97 25.41
CA LEU A 89 -15.24 4.21 25.04
C LEU A 89 -16.16 4.14 26.26
N ILE A 90 -15.96 3.15 27.14
CA ILE A 90 -16.72 3.02 28.39
C ILE A 90 -16.45 4.22 29.31
N LYS A 91 -15.20 4.70 29.38
CA LYS A 91 -14.84 5.90 30.12
C LYS A 91 -15.54 7.15 29.56
N TYR A 92 -15.52 7.36 28.24
CA TYR A 92 -16.20 8.50 27.62
C TYR A 92 -17.71 8.46 27.85
N ALA A 93 -18.32 7.27 27.80
CA ALA A 93 -19.74 7.10 28.11
C ALA A 93 -20.06 7.56 29.55
N ASP A 94 -19.23 7.18 30.53
CA ASP A 94 -19.37 7.61 31.93
C ASP A 94 -19.19 9.14 32.09
N GLU A 95 -18.22 9.73 31.39
CA GLU A 95 -17.95 11.17 31.41
C GLU A 95 -19.12 12.02 30.90
N ILE A 96 -19.91 11.50 29.94
CA ILE A 96 -21.12 12.16 29.43
C ILE A 96 -22.41 11.70 30.11
N GLY A 97 -22.30 10.92 31.20
CA GLY A 97 -23.43 10.53 32.05
C GLY A 97 -24.26 9.33 31.53
N ILE A 98 -23.73 8.54 30.59
CA ILE A 98 -24.35 7.29 30.15
C ILE A 98 -24.06 6.20 31.18
N ASN A 99 -25.05 5.35 31.50
CA ASN A 99 -24.87 4.24 32.43
C ASN A 99 -23.79 3.28 31.95
N LYS A 100 -22.70 3.18 32.71
CA LYS A 100 -21.54 2.34 32.39
C LYS A 100 -21.90 0.89 32.11
N LYS A 101 -22.74 0.27 32.96
CA LYS A 101 -23.09 -1.15 32.84
C LYS A 101 -23.91 -1.42 31.58
N ASP A 102 -24.88 -0.57 31.29
CA ASP A 102 -25.73 -0.73 30.11
C ASP A 102 -24.95 -0.47 28.83
N PHE A 103 -24.06 0.54 28.84
CA PHE A 103 -23.18 0.82 27.70
C PHE A 103 -22.18 -0.32 27.45
N THR A 104 -21.52 -0.83 28.49
CA THR A 104 -20.62 -2.00 28.36
C THR A 104 -21.35 -3.18 27.75
N LYS A 105 -22.57 -3.49 28.21
CA LYS A 105 -23.38 -4.57 27.64
C LYS A 105 -23.72 -4.33 26.17
N CYS A 106 -24.08 -3.10 25.81
CA CYS A 106 -24.36 -2.72 24.42
C CYS A 106 -23.11 -2.93 23.53
N LEU A 107 -21.96 -2.42 23.98
CA LEU A 107 -20.70 -2.52 23.25
C LEU A 107 -20.25 -3.99 23.07
N GLU A 108 -20.32 -4.80 24.13
CA GLU A 108 -19.95 -6.22 24.10
C GLU A 108 -20.91 -7.09 23.29
N SER A 109 -22.18 -6.69 23.19
CA SER A 109 -23.17 -7.44 22.40
C SER A 109 -22.90 -7.40 20.89
N GLY A 110 -22.18 -6.38 20.42
CA GLY A 110 -21.98 -6.15 18.98
C GLY A 110 -23.25 -5.77 18.22
N GLU A 111 -24.34 -5.43 18.90
CA GLU A 111 -25.63 -5.09 18.27
C GLU A 111 -25.51 -3.94 17.24
N ALA A 112 -24.61 -2.98 17.49
CA ALA A 112 -24.37 -1.85 16.60
C ALA A 112 -23.54 -2.20 15.35
N THR A 113 -22.87 -3.36 15.31
CA THR A 113 -21.95 -3.72 14.21
C THR A 113 -22.66 -3.73 12.85
N ALA A 114 -23.85 -4.33 12.79
CA ALA A 114 -24.63 -4.38 11.56
C ALA A 114 -25.00 -2.97 11.06
N ARG A 115 -25.28 -2.04 11.98
CA ARG A 115 -25.59 -0.66 11.61
C ARG A 115 -24.35 0.07 11.06
N VAL A 116 -23.19 -0.11 11.69
CA VAL A 116 -21.92 0.47 11.23
C VAL A 116 -21.55 -0.02 9.83
N GLU A 117 -21.74 -1.32 9.56
CA GLU A 117 -21.49 -1.88 8.22
C GLU A 117 -22.41 -1.30 7.15
N VAL A 118 -23.71 -1.13 7.47
CA VAL A 118 -24.68 -0.50 6.57
C VAL A 118 -24.29 0.94 6.29
N ASP A 119 -24.00 1.73 7.33
CA ASP A 119 -23.64 3.15 7.17
C ASP A 119 -22.31 3.29 6.39
N SER A 120 -21.32 2.42 6.65
CA SER A 120 -20.04 2.42 5.91
C SER A 120 -20.24 2.07 4.43
N LYS A 121 -21.11 1.09 4.12
CA LYS A 121 -21.41 0.71 2.74
C LYS A 121 -22.15 1.82 2.01
N GLN A 122 -23.13 2.43 2.67
CA GLN A 122 -23.89 3.55 2.12
C GLN A 122 -22.96 4.75 1.80
N GLY A 123 -22.02 5.07 2.69
CA GLY A 123 -21.02 6.10 2.41
C GLY A 123 -20.22 5.79 1.14
N ALA A 124 -19.71 4.56 0.99
CA ALA A 124 -18.98 4.15 -0.20
C ALA A 124 -19.83 4.19 -1.48
N GLU A 125 -21.10 3.75 -1.41
CA GLU A 125 -22.04 3.81 -2.54
C GLU A 125 -22.35 5.25 -2.98
N LEU A 126 -22.30 6.21 -2.05
CA LEU A 126 -22.47 7.64 -2.31
C LEU A 126 -21.16 8.35 -2.69
N GLY A 127 -20.06 7.62 -2.92
CA GLY A 127 -18.78 8.20 -3.33
C GLY A 127 -17.93 8.78 -2.21
N VAL A 128 -18.27 8.54 -0.93
CA VAL A 128 -17.45 8.95 0.20
C VAL A 128 -16.19 8.08 0.26
N GLN A 129 -15.07 8.64 -0.21
CA GLN A 129 -13.77 7.95 -0.25
C GLN A 129 -12.93 8.18 1.02
N GLY A 130 -13.33 9.11 1.87
CA GLY A 130 -12.64 9.45 3.11
C GLY A 130 -13.42 10.47 3.92
N THR A 131 -13.12 10.56 5.22
CA THR A 131 -13.73 11.51 6.14
C THR A 131 -12.82 12.72 6.39
N PRO A 132 -13.36 13.92 6.61
CA PRO A 132 -14.80 14.21 6.66
C PRO A 132 -15.43 14.38 5.27
N GLY A 133 -16.67 13.93 5.12
CA GLY A 133 -17.48 14.12 3.91
C GLY A 133 -18.92 14.47 4.32
N PHE A 134 -19.49 15.48 3.68
CA PHE A 134 -20.78 16.06 4.05
C PHE A 134 -21.75 16.01 2.90
N PHE A 135 -23.04 15.87 3.20
CA PHE A 135 -24.12 16.07 2.24
C PHE A 135 -24.99 17.22 2.74
N ILE A 136 -25.09 18.29 1.96
CA ILE A 136 -25.96 19.44 2.25
C ILE A 136 -27.06 19.43 1.20
N ASN A 137 -28.29 19.10 1.61
CA ASN A 137 -29.43 18.89 0.70
C ASN A 137 -29.12 17.97 -0.50
N GLY A 138 -28.34 16.92 -0.27
CA GLY A 138 -27.95 15.95 -1.30
C GLY A 138 -26.73 16.34 -2.13
N LYS A 139 -26.16 17.54 -1.95
CA LYS A 139 -24.90 17.96 -2.57
C LYS A 139 -23.72 17.47 -1.73
N PHE A 140 -22.81 16.73 -2.33
CA PHE A 140 -21.61 16.24 -1.64
C PHE A 140 -20.55 17.35 -1.49
N LEU A 141 -19.95 17.41 -0.30
CA LEU A 141 -18.82 18.28 0.03
C LEU A 141 -17.79 17.44 0.81
N GLY A 142 -16.78 16.97 0.08
CA GLY A 142 -15.70 16.13 0.60
C GLY A 142 -14.52 16.95 1.10
N GLY A 143 -14.07 16.67 2.32
CA GLY A 143 -12.90 17.29 2.93
C GLY A 143 -13.22 18.22 4.09
N ALA A 144 -12.16 18.66 4.76
CA ALA A 144 -12.24 19.55 5.91
C ALA A 144 -12.24 21.02 5.45
N PHE A 145 -13.42 21.62 5.39
CA PHE A 145 -13.58 23.04 5.07
C PHE A 145 -13.66 23.92 6.33
N PRO A 146 -13.33 25.22 6.22
CA PRO A 146 -13.64 26.20 7.26
C PRO A 146 -15.15 26.34 7.48
N ILE A 147 -15.56 26.76 8.67
CA ILE A 147 -16.97 27.00 9.01
C ILE A 147 -17.67 27.98 8.06
N GLU A 148 -16.95 28.97 7.54
CA GLU A 148 -17.52 29.97 6.63
C GLU A 148 -17.98 29.36 5.31
N THR A 149 -17.29 28.33 4.82
CA THR A 149 -17.70 27.58 3.63
C THR A 149 -19.03 26.86 3.87
N PHE A 150 -19.18 26.23 5.04
CA PHE A 150 -20.44 25.59 5.40
C PHE A 150 -21.56 26.61 5.55
N ARG A 151 -21.29 27.75 6.22
CA ARG A 151 -22.25 28.83 6.40
C ARG A 151 -22.74 29.36 5.05
N GLU A 152 -21.85 29.62 4.11
CA GLU A 152 -22.21 30.10 2.78
C GLU A 152 -23.18 29.15 2.05
N ILE A 153 -22.87 27.85 2.04
CA ILE A 153 -23.74 26.86 1.37
C ILE A 153 -25.08 26.77 2.11
N ILE A 154 -25.05 26.66 3.44
CA ILE A 154 -26.27 26.49 4.24
C ILE A 154 -27.17 27.73 4.13
N ASP A 155 -26.63 28.94 4.20
CA ASP A 155 -27.41 30.17 4.10
C ASP A 155 -28.09 30.28 2.72
N LYS A 156 -27.38 29.91 1.64
CA LYS A 156 -27.94 29.83 0.28
C LYS A 156 -29.02 28.75 0.13
N GLU A 157 -28.84 27.60 0.80
CA GLU A 157 -29.83 26.52 0.79
C GLU A 157 -31.09 26.91 1.57
N LEU A 158 -30.94 27.70 2.65
CA LEU A 158 -32.05 28.19 3.46
C LEU A 158 -32.83 29.33 2.81
N ASP A 159 -32.16 30.25 2.12
CA ASP A 159 -32.80 31.40 1.45
C ASP A 159 -33.31 31.06 0.03
N GLY A 160 -32.99 29.87 -0.48
CA GLY A 160 -33.40 29.38 -1.80
C GLY A 160 -32.58 29.96 -2.96
N SER A 161 -31.48 30.66 -2.68
CA SER A 161 -30.54 31.15 -3.68
C SER A 161 -29.45 30.14 -4.06
N ALA A 162 -29.40 28.98 -3.40
CA ALA A 162 -28.49 27.90 -3.77
C ALA A 162 -28.73 27.45 -5.21
N THR A 163 -27.69 27.53 -6.02
CA THR A 163 -27.72 27.08 -7.42
C THR A 163 -26.90 25.80 -7.59
N GLY A 164 -27.09 25.13 -8.72
CA GLY A 164 -26.21 24.07 -9.18
C GLY A 164 -24.93 24.60 -9.85
N ASN A 165 -24.74 25.92 -9.90
CA ASN A 165 -23.61 26.54 -10.58
C ASN A 165 -22.55 26.98 -9.55
N CYS A 166 -21.34 26.45 -9.71
CA CYS A 166 -20.26 26.70 -8.76
C CYS A 166 -19.75 28.14 -8.78
N THR A 167 -19.98 28.91 -9.84
CA THR A 167 -19.59 30.33 -9.90
C THR A 167 -20.33 31.21 -8.90
N ASP A 168 -21.43 30.72 -8.32
CA ASP A 168 -22.28 31.48 -7.40
C ASP A 168 -21.82 31.39 -5.94
N TYR A 169 -20.70 30.68 -5.72
CA TYR A 169 -20.06 30.47 -4.42
C TYR A 169 -18.67 31.09 -4.37
N SER A 170 -18.05 31.14 -3.19
CA SER A 170 -16.68 31.63 -2.98
C SER A 170 -15.64 30.92 -3.86
N GLU A 171 -14.49 31.58 -4.09
CA GLU A 171 -13.38 31.05 -4.89
C GLU A 171 -12.88 29.68 -4.41
N GLN A 172 -12.93 29.43 -3.10
CA GLN A 172 -12.59 28.13 -2.53
C GLN A 172 -13.55 27.03 -2.97
N LEU A 173 -14.87 27.31 -2.98
CA LEU A 173 -15.88 26.36 -3.47
C LEU A 173 -15.85 26.20 -4.99
N GLN A 174 -15.52 27.27 -5.71
CA GLN A 174 -15.28 27.18 -7.16
C GLN A 174 -14.13 26.24 -7.47
N THR A 175 -13.02 26.36 -6.73
CA THR A 175 -11.86 25.46 -6.87
C THR A 175 -12.23 24.02 -6.54
N TYR A 176 -13.00 23.80 -5.48
CA TYR A 176 -13.49 22.47 -5.10
C TYR A 176 -14.34 21.84 -6.21
N CYS A 177 -15.31 22.57 -6.74
CA CYS A 177 -16.18 22.11 -7.81
C CYS A 177 -15.46 21.83 -9.15
N ALA A 178 -14.40 22.57 -9.43
CA ALA A 178 -13.66 22.45 -10.69
C ALA A 178 -12.82 21.17 -10.75
N ASP A 179 -12.59 20.50 -9.62
CA ASP A 179 -11.89 19.23 -9.55
C ASP A 179 -12.83 18.08 -9.91
N GLU A 180 -12.49 17.33 -10.97
CA GLU A 180 -13.26 16.19 -11.45
C GLU A 180 -13.36 15.05 -10.43
N ASN A 181 -12.47 14.99 -9.44
CA ASN A 181 -12.53 13.99 -8.38
C ASN A 181 -13.58 14.31 -7.30
N ASN A 182 -14.15 15.52 -7.34
CA ASN A 182 -15.16 16.01 -6.40
C ASN A 182 -16.58 16.02 -6.98
N GLN A 183 -16.76 15.52 -8.20
CA GLN A 183 -18.05 15.34 -8.89
C GLN A 183 -18.53 13.89 -8.82
#